data_AF-A0A527IC72-F1
#
_entry.id   AF-A0A527IC72-F1
#
_cell.length_a   1.000
_cell.length_b   1.000
_cell.length_c   1.000
_cell.angle_alpha   90.00
_cell.angle_beta   90.00
_cell.angle_gamma   90.00
#
_symmetry.space_group_name_H-M   'P 1'
#
loop_
_entity.id
_entity.type
_entity.pdbx_description
1 polymer ?
#
loop_
_entity_poly.entity_id
_entity_poly.type
_entity_poly.pdbx_seq_one_letter_code
_entity_poly.pdbx_strand_id
1 'polypeptide(L)'
;LGLATAGLTALAFLVGQLVAWRQLAEDGYLLSSNPANSFFYLITGMHGLHILGGLVGLGRTTAGAWNGARPERLRLGVELCAMYWHFLLFVWLAIFALLAGWGATFIDICRQLLT
;
A
#
# COMPACT_ATOMS: atom_id res chain seq x y z
N LEU A 1 -9.61 17.57 8.29
CA LEU A 1 -8.17 17.31 8.51
C LEU A 1 -7.80 15.87 8.19
N GLY A 2 -8.35 14.86 8.89
CA GLY A 2 -8.00 13.44 8.68
C GLY A 2 -8.15 12.89 7.26
N LEU A 3 -9.19 13.30 6.52
CA LEU A 3 -9.40 12.88 5.12
C LEU A 3 -8.34 13.46 4.17
N ALA A 4 -7.97 14.73 4.36
CA ALA A 4 -6.96 15.39 3.53
C ALA A 4 -5.56 14.82 3.78
N THR A 5 -5.22 14.54 5.05
CA THR A 5 -3.94 13.90 5.40
C THR A 5 -3.86 12.49 4.82
N ALA A 6 -4.95 11.71 4.86
CA ALA A 6 -4.97 10.37 4.26
C ALA A 6 -4.74 10.43 2.74
N GLY A 7 -5.39 11.36 2.04
CA GLY A 7 -5.19 11.56 0.60
C GLY A 7 -3.76 11.98 0.25
N LEU A 8 -3.15 12.89 1.03
CA LEU A 8 -1.77 13.32 0.82
C LEU A 8 -0.77 12.16 1.02
N THR A 9 -0.91 11.40 2.11
CA THR A 9 -0.04 10.25 2.39
C THR A 9 -0.18 9.16 1.32
N ALA A 10 -1.40 8.93 0.83
CA ALA A 10 -1.65 8.02 -0.28
C ALA A 10 -0.94 8.42 -1.57
N LEU A 11 -1.01 9.70 -1.94
CA LEU A 11 -0.34 10.23 -3.12
C LEU A 11 1.17 10.16 -2.96
N ALA A 12 1.71 10.52 -1.79
CA ALA A 12 3.13 10.39 -1.48
C ALA A 12 3.60 8.93 -1.61
N PHE A 13 2.80 7.98 -1.14
CA PHE A 13 3.09 6.55 -1.29
C PHE A 13 3.13 6.10 -2.76
N LEU A 14 2.14 6.51 -3.57
CA LEU A 14 2.11 6.18 -5.00
C LEU A 14 3.30 6.77 -5.76
N VAL A 15 3.68 8.02 -5.45
CA VAL A 15 4.87 8.66 -6.02
C VAL A 15 6.14 7.91 -5.60
N GLY A 16 6.25 7.54 -4.31
CA GLY A 16 7.37 6.74 -3.81
C GLY A 16 7.49 5.39 -4.55
N GLN A 17 6.37 4.71 -4.79
CA GLN A 17 6.35 3.45 -5.53
C GLN A 17 6.81 3.62 -6.98
N LEU A 18 6.39 4.70 -7.65
CA LEU A 18 6.83 5.02 -9.02
C LEU A 18 8.33 5.33 -9.08
N VAL A 19 8.87 6.04 -8.08
CA VAL A 19 10.31 6.31 -7.99
C VAL A 19 11.08 5.00 -7.77
N ALA A 20 10.59 4.13 -6.89
CA ALA A 20 11.21 2.82 -6.66
C ALA A 20 11.24 1.97 -7.93
N TRP A 21 10.12 1.90 -8.68
CA TRP A 21 10.07 1.20 -9.97
C TRP A 21 11.04 1.79 -11.00
N ARG A 22 11.21 3.12 -11.03
CA ARG A 22 12.18 3.76 -11.92
C ARG A 22 13.61 3.40 -11.56
N GLN A 23 13.97 3.47 -10.27
CA GLN A 23 15.30 3.07 -9.80
C GLN A 23 15.60 1.60 -10.13
N LEU A 24 14.66 0.70 -9.85
CA LEU A 24 14.79 -0.73 -10.19
C LEU A 24 14.93 -0.96 -11.71
N ALA A 25 14.22 -0.19 -12.54
CA ALA A 25 14.35 -0.27 -13.98
C ALA A 25 15.71 0.26 -14.48
N GLU A 26 16.22 1.34 -13.90
CA GLU A 26 17.56 1.89 -14.19
C GLU A 26 18.68 0.92 -13.79
N ASP A 27 18.52 0.21 -12.68
CA ASP A 27 19.44 -0.84 -12.21
C ASP A 27 19.33 -2.15 -13.00
N GLY A 28 18.49 -2.21 -14.04
CA GLY A 28 18.34 -3.38 -14.93
C GLY A 28 17.42 -4.49 -14.40
N TYR A 29 16.77 -4.29 -13.25
CA TYR A 29 15.73 -5.18 -12.71
C TYR A 29 14.39 -4.96 -13.44
N LEU A 30 14.39 -5.23 -14.75
CA LEU A 30 13.21 -5.15 -15.59
C LEU A 30 12.22 -6.30 -15.33
N LEU A 31 10.95 -6.09 -15.70
CA LEU A 31 9.87 -7.07 -15.58
C LEU A 31 10.21 -8.46 -16.16
N SER A 32 11.13 -8.51 -17.12
CA SER A 32 11.54 -9.68 -17.90
C SER A 32 12.87 -10.33 -17.45
N SER A 33 13.59 -9.77 -16.47
CA SER A 33 14.93 -10.27 -16.15
C SER A 33 14.95 -11.49 -15.23
N ASN A 34 13.96 -11.65 -14.36
CA ASN A 34 13.83 -12.83 -13.49
C ASN A 34 12.36 -13.00 -13.04
N PRO A 35 11.83 -14.24 -12.95
CA PRO A 35 10.52 -14.50 -12.37
C PRO A 35 10.25 -13.79 -11.03
N ALA A 36 11.27 -13.66 -10.16
CA ALA A 36 11.15 -12.96 -8.89
C ALA A 36 10.79 -11.46 -9.07
N ASN A 37 11.37 -10.79 -10.06
CA ASN A 37 11.06 -9.40 -10.39
C ASN A 37 9.64 -9.29 -10.95
N SER A 38 9.21 -10.21 -11.82
CA SER A 38 7.85 -10.21 -12.37
C SER A 38 6.80 -10.30 -11.26
N PHE A 39 7.00 -11.18 -10.27
CA PHE A 39 6.11 -11.27 -9.10
C PHE A 39 6.13 -10.01 -8.24
N PHE A 40 7.32 -9.41 -8.02
CA PHE A 40 7.44 -8.14 -7.32
C PHE A 40 6.60 -7.05 -7.98
N TYR A 41 6.78 -6.79 -9.28
CA TYR A 41 6.03 -5.75 -9.98
C TYR A 41 4.53 -6.04 -10.05
N LEU A 42 4.13 -7.31 -10.20
CA LEU A 42 2.72 -7.68 -10.24
C LEU A 42 2.05 -7.44 -8.88
N ILE A 43 2.65 -7.90 -7.79
CA ILE A 43 2.10 -7.73 -6.44
C ILE A 43 2.08 -6.24 -6.05
N THR A 44 3.18 -5.53 -6.27
CA THR A 44 3.27 -4.09 -5.95
C THR A 44 2.34 -3.24 -6.82
N GLY A 45 2.16 -3.60 -8.09
CA GLY A 45 1.25 -2.93 -9.02
C GLY A 45 -0.22 -3.16 -8.68
N MET A 46 -0.59 -4.41 -8.37
CA MET A 46 -1.92 -4.72 -7.86
C MET A 46 -2.21 -3.98 -6.55
N HIS A 47 -1.24 -3.91 -5.64
CA HIS A 47 -1.38 -3.14 -4.41
C HIS A 47 -1.62 -1.64 -4.69
N GLY A 48 -0.85 -1.05 -5.61
CA GLY A 48 -1.07 0.34 -6.06
C GLY A 48 -2.46 0.56 -6.64
N LEU A 49 -2.99 -0.39 -7.40
CA LEU A 49 -4.37 -0.33 -7.94
C LEU A 49 -5.43 -0.34 -6.82
N HIS A 50 -5.22 -1.10 -5.75
CA HIS A 50 -6.12 -1.08 -4.60
C HIS A 50 -6.08 0.28 -3.87
N ILE A 51 -4.90 0.89 -3.72
CA ILE A 51 -4.77 2.24 -3.15
C ILE A 51 -5.53 3.27 -3.99
N LEU A 52 -5.44 3.19 -5.32
CA LEU A 52 -6.22 4.05 -6.22
C LEU A 52 -7.74 3.85 -6.03
N GLY A 53 -8.20 2.61 -5.91
CA GLY A 53 -9.60 2.30 -5.59
C GLY A 53 -10.05 2.88 -4.23
N GLY A 54 -9.21 2.79 -3.21
CA GLY A 54 -9.42 3.41 -1.90
C GLY A 54 -9.50 4.93 -1.96
N LEU A 55 -8.67 5.56 -2.80
CA LEU A 55 -8.66 7.01 -3.02
C LEU A 55 -9.99 7.49 -3.61
N VAL A 56 -10.59 6.72 -4.53
CA VAL A 56 -11.92 7.01 -5.08
C VAL A 56 -13.00 6.93 -3.99
N GLY A 57 -12.93 5.92 -3.11
CA GLY A 57 -13.83 5.79 -1.97
C GLY A 57 -13.71 6.96 -0.99
N LEU A 58 -12.47 7.38 -0.70
CA LEU A 58 -12.17 8.51 0.17
C LEU A 58 -12.59 9.85 -0.46
N GLY A 59 -12.45 9.99 -1.79
CA GLY A 59 -12.96 11.14 -2.54
C GLY A 59 -14.49 11.24 -2.47
N ARG A 60 -15.21 10.12 -2.58
CA ARG A 60 -16.67 10.09 -2.45
C ARG A 60 -17.15 10.46 -1.04
N THR A 61 -16.50 9.97 0.01
CA THR A 61 -16.85 10.33 1.39
C THR A 61 -16.52 11.80 1.69
N THR A 62 -15.42 12.32 1.14
CA THR A 62 -15.05 13.74 1.25
C THR A 62 -16.03 14.66 0.51
N ALA A 63 -16.47 14.28 -0.70
CA ALA A 63 -17.50 15.02 -1.44
C ALA A 63 -18.85 15.01 -0.71
N GLY A 64 -19.22 13.86 -0.12
CA GLY A 64 -20.41 13.76 0.73
C GLY A 64 -20.33 14.64 1.99
N ALA A 65 -19.14 14.81 2.56
CA ALA A 65 -18.91 15.69 3.71
C ALA A 65 -19.12 17.16 3.35
N TRP A 66 -18.70 17.56 2.15
CA TRP A 66 -18.87 18.94 1.66
C TRP A 66 -20.32 19.28 1.31
N ASN A 67 -21.09 18.31 0.81
CA ASN A 67 -22.51 18.49 0.46
C ASN A 67 -23.49 18.38 1.64
N GLY A 68 -23.02 18.33 2.89
CA GLY A 68 -23.89 18.29 4.07
C GLY A 68 -24.63 16.96 4.25
N ALA A 69 -24.03 15.84 3.84
CA ALA A 69 -24.62 14.52 4.05
C ALA A 69 -24.85 14.22 5.54
N ARG A 70 -25.88 13.42 5.85
CA ARG A 70 -26.26 13.05 7.23
C ARG A 70 -25.04 12.54 8.01
N PRO A 71 -24.83 13.01 9.26
CA PRO A 71 -23.64 12.69 10.05
C PRO A 71 -23.44 11.19 10.30
N GLU A 72 -24.51 10.40 10.42
CA GLU A 72 -24.41 8.93 10.52
C GLU A 72 -23.79 8.28 9.29
N ARG A 73 -24.21 8.67 8.08
CA ARG A 73 -23.65 8.15 6.83
C ARG A 73 -22.19 8.56 6.67
N LEU A 74 -21.86 9.77 7.11
CA LEU A 74 -20.50 10.28 7.07
C LEU A 74 -19.58 9.48 7.99
N ARG A 75 -20.01 9.25 9.24
CA ARG A 75 -19.27 8.47 10.24
C ARG A 75 -19.05 7.04 9.77
N LEU A 76 -20.09 6.39 9.25
CA LEU A 76 -19.99 5.05 8.67
C LEU A 76 -19.00 5.03 7.49
N GLY A 77 -19.11 5.99 6.57
CA GLY A 77 -18.20 6.10 5.43
C GLY A 77 -16.74 6.30 5.84
N VAL A 78 -16.49 7.12 6.85
CA VAL A 78 -15.13 7.34 7.40
C VAL A 78 -14.61 6.08 8.09
N GLU A 79 -15.45 5.38 8.85
CA GLU A 79 -15.06 4.15 9.56
C GLU A 79 -14.70 3.02 8.59
N LEU A 80 -15.52 2.77 7.57
CA LEU A 80 -15.19 1.81 6.50
C LEU A 80 -13.92 2.22 5.76
N CYS A 81 -13.76 3.51 5.48
CA CYS A 81 -12.57 4.02 4.82
C CYS A 81 -11.32 3.77 5.69
N ALA A 82 -11.38 4.12 6.98
CA ALA A 82 -10.29 3.87 7.91
C ALA A 82 -9.94 2.37 7.98
N MET A 83 -10.94 1.49 8.10
CA MET A 83 -10.72 0.04 8.12
C MET A 83 -10.05 -0.45 6.84
N TYR A 84 -10.49 0.03 5.67
CA TYR A 84 -9.89 -0.28 4.37
C TYR A 84 -8.41 0.15 4.29
N TRP A 85 -8.09 1.36 4.76
CA TRP A 85 -6.72 1.87 4.79
C TRP A 85 -5.80 1.07 5.73
N HIS A 86 -6.26 0.74 6.94
CA HIS A 86 -5.49 -0.09 7.87
C HIS A 86 -5.26 -1.49 7.32
N PHE A 87 -6.26 -2.09 6.68
CA PHE A 87 -6.12 -3.39 6.04
C PHE A 87 -5.06 -3.35 4.91
N LEU A 88 -5.10 -2.33 4.05
CA LEU A 88 -4.08 -2.17 3.01
C LEU A 88 -2.67 -1.98 3.60
N LEU A 89 -2.53 -1.18 4.65
CA LEU A 89 -1.24 -1.02 5.34
C LEU A 89 -0.72 -2.35 5.90
N PHE A 90 -1.60 -3.13 6.53
CA PHE A 90 -1.24 -4.44 7.08
C PHE A 90 -0.77 -5.41 5.99
N VAL A 91 -1.53 -5.50 4.90
CA VAL A 91 -1.17 -6.32 3.73
C VAL A 91 0.16 -5.84 3.13
N TRP A 92 0.37 -4.52 3.06
CA TRP A 92 1.59 -3.97 2.52
C TRP A 92 2.81 -4.29 3.37
N LEU A 93 2.71 -4.17 4.69
CA LEU A 93 3.79 -4.56 5.61
C LEU A 93 4.12 -6.05 5.49
N ALA A 94 3.12 -6.92 5.33
CA ALA A 94 3.35 -8.35 5.12
C ALA A 94 4.10 -8.64 3.81
N ILE A 95 3.69 -7.99 2.71
CA ILE A 95 4.35 -8.11 1.41
C ILE A 95 5.77 -7.54 1.45
N PHE A 96 5.94 -6.36 2.07
CA PHE A 96 7.23 -5.72 2.23
C PHE A 96 8.18 -6.59 3.06
N ALA A 97 7.73 -7.17 4.17
CA ALA A 97 8.53 -8.08 4.98
C ALA A 97 8.96 -9.34 4.20
N LEU A 98 8.06 -9.87 3.35
CA LEU A 98 8.37 -11.01 2.49
C LEU A 98 9.42 -10.67 1.42
N LEU A 99 9.30 -9.50 0.79
CA LEU A 99 10.17 -9.07 -0.32
C LEU A 99 11.50 -8.47 0.15
N ALA A 100 11.52 -7.77 1.29
CA ALA A 100 12.71 -7.18 1.88
C ALA A 100 13.64 -8.22 2.54
N GLY A 101 13.31 -9.51 2.46
CA GLY A 101 14.14 -10.59 2.99
C GLY A 101 14.06 -10.76 4.51
N TRP A 102 13.14 -10.09 5.20
CA TRP A 102 12.95 -10.23 6.65
C TRP A 102 12.58 -11.66 7.05
N GLY A 103 11.92 -12.41 6.17
CA GLY A 103 11.69 -13.85 6.35
C GLY A 103 12.98 -14.67 6.37
N ALA A 104 13.97 -14.32 5.54
CA ALA A 104 15.26 -15.00 5.51
C ALA A 104 16.08 -14.66 6.77
N THR A 105 16.11 -13.39 7.19
CA THR A 105 16.76 -12.96 8.42
C THR A 105 16.14 -13.61 9.66
N PHE A 106 14.81 -13.78 9.69
CA PHE A 106 14.13 -14.50 10.77
C PHE A 106 14.52 -15.99 10.81
N ILE A 107 14.59 -16.65 9.65
CA ILE A 107 15.03 -18.06 9.56
C ILE A 107 16.50 -18.19 9.98
N ASP A 108 17.36 -17.24 9.62
CA ASP A 108 18.77 -17.23 10.05
C ASP A 108 18.90 -17.04 11.56
N ILE A 109 18.13 -16.12 12.16
CA ILE A 109 18.09 -15.92 13.62
C ILE A 109 17.59 -17.20 14.33
N CYS A 110 16.53 -17.83 13.82
CA CYS A 110 16.04 -19.09 14.38
C CYS A 110 17.07 -20.22 14.28
N ARG A 111 17.82 -20.29 13.17
CA ARG A 111 18.88 -21.29 12.98
C ARG A 111 20.06 -21.07 13.93
N GLN A 112 20.41 -19.81 14.19
CA GLN A 112 21.49 -19.40 15.09
C GLN A 112 21.16 -19.61 16.58
N LEU A 113 19.88 -19.65 16.94
CA LEU A 113 19.41 -19.98 18.29
C LEU A 113 19.30 -21.49 18.57
N LEU A 114 19.31 -22.33 17.52
CA LEU A 114 19.21 -23.79 17.61
C LEU A 114 20.58 -24.51 17.57
N THR A 115 21.69 -23.76 17.46
CA THR A 115 23.08 -24.22 17.56
C THR A 115 23.78 -23.58 18.74
#